data_AF-A0A536Y1N9-F1
#
_entry.id   AF-A0A536Y1N9-F1
#
_cell.length_a   1.000
_cell.length_b   1.000
_cell.length_c   1.000
_cell.angle_alpha   90.00
_cell.angle_beta   90.00
_cell.angle_gamma   90.00
#
_symmetry.space_group_name_H-M   'P 1'
#
loop_
_entity.id
_entity.type
_entity.pdbx_description
1 polymer ?
#
loop_
_entity_poly.entity_id
_entity_poly.type
_entity_poly.pdbx_seq_one_letter_code
_entity_poly.pdbx_strand_id
1 'polypeptide(L)' 'MQTIDFIIGVGTHVKDEVVRDFINAVHTNKKALVEGHPNFNAYDPSHSGKLQPRLAYHPAAEKYWKETGLR' A
#
# COMPACT_ATOMS: atom_id res chain seq x y z
N MET A 1 -20.23 8.52 -8.42
CA MET A 1 -18.97 9.02 -7.82
C MET A 1 -17.84 8.25 -8.47
N GLN A 2 -16.91 8.94 -9.15
CA GLN A 2 -15.74 8.29 -9.76
C GLN A 2 -14.69 8.09 -8.66
N THR A 3 -14.17 6.88 -8.51
CA THR A 3 -13.05 6.59 -7.61
C THR A 3 -11.75 6.64 -8.40
N ILE A 4 -10.71 7.17 -7.77
CA ILE A 4 -9.34 7.15 -8.29
C ILE A 4 -8.48 6.33 -7.33
N ASP A 5 -7.59 5.51 -7.90
CA ASP A 5 -6.62 4.79 -7.08
C ASP A 5 -5.54 5.78 -6.60
N PHE A 6 -5.34 5.86 -5.29
CA PHE A 6 -4.15 6.51 -4.72
C PHE A 6 -3.01 5.49 -4.65
N ILE A 7 -1.97 5.73 -5.43
CA ILE A 7 -0.83 4.83 -5.55
C ILE A 7 0.37 5.45 -4.83
N ILE A 8 1.02 4.66 -3.97
CA ILE A 8 2.29 5.05 -3.33
C ILE A 8 3.41 4.35 -4.10
N GLY A 9 4.17 5.13 -4.86
CA GLY A 9 5.37 4.66 -5.56
C GLY A 9 6.60 4.73 -4.65
N VAL A 10 7.54 3.80 -4.84
CA VAL A 10 8.83 3.78 -4.14
C VAL A 10 9.95 3.47 -5.12
N GLY A 11 11.15 4.03 -4.87
CA GLY A 11 12.33 3.77 -5.68
C GLY A 11 12.84 2.34 -5.51
N THR A 12 13.36 1.74 -6.57
CA THR A 12 13.91 0.36 -6.58
C THR A 12 15.17 0.19 -5.72
N HIS A 13 15.80 1.28 -5.31
CA HIS A 13 16.99 1.29 -4.46
C HIS A 13 16.65 1.27 -2.96
N VAL A 14 15.37 1.42 -2.60
CA VAL A 14 14.95 1.40 -1.19
C VAL A 14 15.05 -0.03 -0.68
N LYS A 15 15.63 -0.21 0.50
CA LYS A 15 15.82 -1.53 1.08
C LYS A 15 14.47 -2.21 1.35
N ASP A 16 14.42 -3.52 1.15
CA ASP A 16 13.23 -4.34 1.38
C ASP A 16 12.64 -4.17 2.77
N GLU A 17 13.48 -4.08 3.81
CA GLU A 17 13.04 -3.87 5.20
C GLU A 17 12.23 -2.59 5.37
N VAL A 18 12.70 -1.48 4.80
CA VAL A 18 12.03 -0.18 4.86
C VAL A 18 10.69 -0.23 4.13
N VAL A 19 10.64 -0.90 2.98
CA VAL A 19 9.40 -1.08 2.22
C VAL A 19 8.39 -1.91 3.01
N ARG A 20 8.82 -3.01 3.65
CA ARG A 20 7.92 -3.85 4.46
C ARG A 20 7.40 -3.10 5.68
N ASP A 21 8.26 -2.37 6.38
CA ASP A 21 7.86 -1.59 7.56
C ASP A 21 6.85 -0.51 7.19
N PHE A 22 7.11 0.21 6.08
CA PHE A 22 6.18 1.19 5.55
C PHE A 22 4.82 0.57 5.18
N ILE A 23 4.82 -0.52 4.42
CA ILE A 23 3.59 -1.22 4.02
C ILE A 23 2.81 -1.63 5.26
N ASN A 24 3.46 -2.26 6.24
CA ASN A 24 2.80 -2.70 7.46
C ASN A 24 2.20 -1.52 8.24
N ALA A 25 2.95 -0.42 8.37
CA ALA A 25 2.49 0.78 9.05
C ALA A 25 1.23 1.36 8.38
N VAL A 26 1.20 1.48 7.06
CA VAL A 26 0.03 1.99 6.31
C VAL A 26 -1.13 0.99 6.34
N HIS A 27 -0.85 -0.30 6.11
CA HIS A 27 -1.86 -1.35 5.97
C HIS A 27 -2.67 -1.59 7.25
N THR A 28 -2.02 -1.46 8.42
CA THR A 28 -2.62 -1.82 9.71
C THR A 28 -3.13 -0.64 10.54
N ASN A 29 -2.79 0.61 10.18
CA ASN A 29 -3.09 1.79 11.01
C ASN A 29 -4.07 2.79 10.38
N LYS A 30 -5.20 2.32 9.83
CA LYS A 30 -6.22 3.20 9.22
C LYS A 30 -6.66 4.34 10.15
N LYS A 31 -6.86 4.06 11.44
CA LYS A 31 -7.30 5.07 12.42
C LYS A 31 -6.33 6.27 12.46
N ALA A 32 -5.03 6.02 12.61
CA ALA A 32 -4.03 7.07 12.67
C ALA A 32 -3.91 7.84 11.35
N LEU A 33 -4.06 7.16 10.21
CA LEU A 33 -4.10 7.81 8.89
C LEU A 33 -5.28 8.78 8.78
N VAL A 34 -6.47 8.39 9.24
CA VAL A 34 -7.68 9.23 9.24
C VAL A 34 -7.49 10.47 10.11
N GLU A 35 -6.86 10.33 11.28
CA GLU A 35 -6.53 11.46 12.17
C GLU A 35 -5.57 12.46 11.49
N GLY A 36 -4.66 11.98 10.64
CA GLY A 36 -3.75 12.82 9.86
C GLY A 36 -4.39 13.48 8.63
N HIS A 37 -5.31 12.81 7.95
CA HIS A 37 -6.03 13.38 6.81
C HIS A 37 -7.37 12.67 6.51
N PRO A 38 -8.52 13.38 6.40
CA PRO A 38 -9.84 12.76 6.23
C PRO A 38 -10.02 11.85 5.00
N ASN A 39 -9.25 12.05 3.92
CA ASN A 39 -9.31 11.20 2.73
C ASN A 39 -9.05 9.71 3.03
N PHE A 40 -8.29 9.39 4.08
CA PHE A 40 -8.04 8.01 4.47
C PHE A 40 -9.29 7.30 5.04
N ASN A 41 -10.42 8.00 5.24
CA ASN A 41 -11.70 7.34 5.54
C ASN A 41 -12.10 6.37 4.42
N ALA A 42 -11.80 6.73 3.16
CA ALA A 42 -12.09 5.92 1.99
C ALA A 42 -11.04 4.82 1.73
N TYR A 43 -9.94 4.78 2.50
CA TYR A 43 -8.92 3.75 2.35
C TYR A 43 -9.47 2.38 2.79
N ASP A 44 -9.42 1.41 1.89
CA ASP A 44 -9.74 0.00 2.15
C ASP A 44 -8.46 -0.85 2.07
N PRO A 45 -7.91 -1.28 3.21
CA PRO A 45 -6.72 -2.12 3.28
C PRO A 45 -6.81 -3.39 2.41
N SER A 46 -8.00 -3.98 2.25
CA SER A 46 -8.19 -5.21 1.48
C SER A 46 -7.93 -5.07 -0.02
N HIS A 47 -7.84 -3.85 -0.53
CA HIS A 47 -7.53 -3.56 -1.92
C HIS A 47 -6.08 -3.11 -2.16
N SER A 48 -5.23 -3.09 -1.12
CA SER A 48 -3.86 -2.54 -1.19
C SER A 48 -2.92 -3.32 -2.13
N GLY A 49 -3.20 -4.61 -2.35
CA GLY A 49 -2.45 -5.48 -3.26
C GLY A 49 -2.83 -5.36 -4.74
N LYS A 50 -3.77 -4.47 -5.11
CA LYS A 50 -4.26 -4.29 -6.48
C LYS A 50 -3.12 -3.98 -7.47
N LEU A 51 -3.04 -4.77 -8.54
CA LEU A 51 -2.06 -4.57 -9.62
C LEU A 51 -2.35 -3.28 -10.39
N GLN A 52 -1.28 -2.56 -10.71
CA GLN A 52 -1.31 -1.38 -11.57
C GLN A 52 -0.67 -1.74 -12.92
N PRO A 53 -1.38 -1.64 -14.05
CA PRO A 53 -0.93 -2.20 -15.34
C PRO A 53 0.43 -1.70 -15.85
N ARG A 54 0.88 -0.53 -15.39
CA ARG A 54 2.12 0.13 -15.86
C ARG A 54 3.11 0.42 -14.73
N LEU A 55 2.87 -0.09 -13.53
CA LEU A 55 3.75 0.11 -12.38
C LEU A 55 4.07 -1.24 -11.75
N ALA A 56 5.33 -1.64 -11.89
CA ALA A 56 5.83 -2.85 -11.27
C ALA A 56 5.87 -2.69 -9.74
N TYR A 57 5.62 -3.79 -9.03
CA TYR A 57 5.83 -3.83 -7.60
C TYR A 57 7.31 -3.78 -7.24
N HIS A 58 7.60 -3.18 -6.09
CA HIS A 58 8.84 -3.44 -5.38
C HIS A 58 8.89 -4.91 -4.92
N PRO A 59 10.04 -5.62 -4.96
CA PRO A 59 10.12 -7.04 -4.55
C PRO A 59 9.54 -7.33 -3.16
N ALA A 60 9.90 -6.52 -2.16
CA ALA A 60 9.29 -6.60 -0.82
C ALA A 60 7.76 -6.43 -0.80
N ALA A 61 7.21 -5.52 -1.60
CA ALA A 61 5.76 -5.28 -1.66
C ALA A 61 5.05 -6.47 -2.30
N GLU A 62 5.59 -7.02 -3.39
CA GLU A 62 5.09 -8.23 -4.01
C GLU A 62 5.05 -9.41 -3.03
N LYS A 63 6.14 -9.62 -2.29
CA LYS A 63 6.21 -10.69 -1.29
C LYS A 63 5.15 -10.49 -0.19
N TYR A 64 5.05 -9.29 0.38
CA TYR A 64 4.09 -8.98 1.44
C TYR A 64 2.64 -9.24 0.98
N TRP A 65 2.24 -8.74 -0.20
CA TRP A 65 0.86 -8.93 -0.66
C TRP A 65 0.52 -10.39 -0.93
N LYS A 66 1.46 -11.18 -1.46
CA LYS A 66 1.30 -12.64 -1.61
C LYS A 66 1.13 -13.36 -0.28
N GLU A 67 1.94 -13.00 0.74
CA GLU A 67 1.84 -13.59 2.08
C GLU A 67 0.49 -13.27 2.75
N THR A 68 -0.09 -12.10 2.47
CA THR A 68 -1.42 -11.70 2.99
C THR A 68 -2.60 -12.23 2.18
N GLY A 69 -2.38 -12.85 1.02
CA GLY A 69 -3.44 -13.28 0.11
C GLY A 69 -4.16 -12.14 -0.61
N LEU A 70 -3.62 -10.91 -0.54
CA LEU A 70 -4.14 -9.75 -1.27
C LEU A 70 -3.56 -9.63 -2.69
N ARG A 71 -2.71 -10.59 -3.08
CA ARG A 71 -2.16 -10.80 -4.42
C ARG A 71 -1.80 -12.28 -4.63
#